data_AF-A0A973L4T0-F1
#
_entry.id   AF-A0A973L4T0-F1
#
_cell.length_a   1.000
_cell.length_b   1.000
_cell.length_c   1.000
_cell.angle_alpha   90.00
_cell.angle_beta   90.00
_cell.angle_gamma   90.00
#
_symmetry.space_group_name_H-M   'P 1'
#
loop_
_entity.id
_entity.type
_entity.pdbx_description
1 polymer ?
#
loop_
_entity_poly.entity_id
_entity_poly.type
_entity_poly.pdbx_seq_one_letter_code
_entity_poly.pdbx_strand_id
1 'polypeptide(L)'
;MSITSAATLATLHRTGPRRITDLAAIEGVTQPAMTVLVRVMEESGLVERRGDASDKRVTLVWLTEAGTSYVQARRQAGVDAFARLIDGLTDDEIEALEAALPALAHLAELEDQDRDREGPQR
;
A
#
# COMPACT_ATOMS: atom_id res chain seq x y z
N MET A 1 -5.38 13.29 -2.52
CA MET A 1 -5.23 12.18 -1.55
C MET A 1 -3.84 12.25 -0.93
N SER A 2 -3.70 12.07 0.39
CA SER A 2 -2.41 12.11 1.10
C SER A 2 -1.54 10.88 0.76
N ILE A 3 -0.22 11.01 0.89
CA ILE A 3 0.74 9.89 0.74
C ILE A 3 0.38 8.76 1.70
N THR A 4 0.09 9.07 2.97
CA THR A 4 -0.28 8.06 3.97
C THR A 4 -1.58 7.34 3.60
N SER A 5 -2.60 8.04 3.06
CA SER A 5 -3.83 7.38 2.59
C SER A 5 -3.56 6.39 1.46
N ALA A 6 -2.71 6.78 0.49
CA ALA A 6 -2.34 5.88 -0.60
C ALA A 6 -1.56 4.66 -0.10
N ALA A 7 -0.67 4.86 0.87
CA ALA A 7 0.07 3.77 1.52
C ALA A 7 -0.88 2.83 2.30
N THR A 8 -1.82 3.38 3.07
CA THR A 8 -2.84 2.59 3.79
C THR A 8 -3.70 1.75 2.84
N LEU A 9 -4.14 2.31 1.71
CA LEU A 9 -4.89 1.53 0.70
C LEU A 9 -4.04 0.40 0.11
N ALA A 10 -2.76 0.66 -0.17
CA ALA A 10 -1.85 -0.36 -0.68
C ALA A 10 -1.60 -1.47 0.37
N THR A 11 -1.49 -1.13 1.65
CA THR A 11 -1.40 -2.08 2.75
C THR A 11 -2.64 -2.96 2.87
N LEU A 12 -3.84 -2.37 2.80
CA LEU A 12 -5.08 -3.14 2.78
C LEU A 12 -5.20 -4.04 1.54
N HIS A 13 -4.74 -3.56 0.37
CA HIS A 13 -4.75 -4.36 -0.85
C HIS A 13 -3.85 -5.60 -0.75
N ARG A 14 -2.66 -5.46 -0.15
CA ARG A 14 -1.73 -6.58 0.01
C ARG A 14 -2.12 -7.54 1.12
N THR A 15 -2.61 -7.00 2.24
CA THR A 15 -2.72 -7.77 3.50
C THR A 15 -4.15 -8.08 3.92
N GLY A 16 -5.12 -7.64 3.13
CA GLY A 16 -6.53 -7.79 3.43
C GLY A 16 -7.02 -6.81 4.51
N PRO A 17 -8.20 -7.08 5.09
CA PRO A 17 -8.82 -6.20 6.06
C PRO A 17 -8.04 -6.14 7.38
N ARG A 18 -7.92 -4.93 7.96
CA ARG A 18 -7.11 -4.70 9.17
C ARG A 18 -7.82 -3.79 10.16
N ARG A 19 -7.45 -3.86 11.43
CA ARG A 19 -7.91 -2.90 12.45
C ARG A 19 -7.24 -1.55 12.24
N ILE A 20 -7.90 -0.48 12.68
CA ILE A 20 -7.32 0.88 12.64
C ILE A 20 -6.02 0.95 13.42
N THR A 21 -5.91 0.23 14.54
CA THR A 21 -4.68 0.15 15.36
C THR A 21 -3.52 -0.44 14.57
N ASP A 22 -3.77 -1.49 13.80
CA ASP A 22 -2.75 -2.19 13.03
C ASP A 22 -2.30 -1.31 11.87
N LEU A 23 -3.25 -0.67 11.17
CA LEU A 23 -2.94 0.31 10.13
C LEU A 23 -2.13 1.49 10.68
N ALA A 24 -2.47 2.00 11.87
CA ALA A 24 -1.71 3.07 12.51
C ALA A 24 -0.26 2.65 12.79
N ALA A 25 -0.06 1.44 13.30
CA ALA A 25 1.27 0.89 13.56
C ALA A 25 2.09 0.70 12.28
N ILE A 26 1.51 0.07 11.25
CA ILE A 26 2.18 -0.19 9.96
C ILE A 26 2.58 1.11 9.26
N GLU A 27 1.69 2.11 9.26
CA GLU A 27 1.91 3.36 8.55
C GLU A 27 2.66 4.40 9.40
N GLY A 28 3.09 4.04 10.61
CA GLY A 28 3.87 4.91 11.50
C GLY A 28 3.15 6.18 11.96
N VAL A 29 1.82 6.13 12.08
CA VAL A 29 0.98 7.27 12.51
C VAL A 29 0.21 6.96 13.79
N THR A 30 -0.30 8.01 14.45
CA THR A 30 -1.14 7.82 15.64
C THR A 30 -2.51 7.25 15.26
N GLN A 31 -3.14 6.50 16.16
CA GLN A 31 -4.50 5.96 15.94
C GLN A 31 -5.57 7.03 15.64
N PRO A 32 -5.58 8.21 16.31
CA PRO A 32 -6.49 9.30 15.94
C PRO A 32 -6.25 9.80 14.51
N ALA A 33 -4.99 9.96 14.10
CA ALA A 33 -4.66 10.35 12.73
C ALA A 33 -5.13 9.31 11.72
N MET A 34 -4.88 8.02 11.97
CA MET A 34 -5.37 6.93 11.12
C MET A 34 -6.90 6.91 11.03
N THR A 35 -7.60 7.20 12.13
CA THR A 35 -9.07 7.27 12.13
C THR A 35 -9.58 8.35 11.18
N VAL A 36 -8.95 9.52 11.17
CA VAL A 36 -9.24 10.61 10.23
C VAL A 36 -8.95 10.19 8.79
N LEU A 37 -7.81 9.56 8.53
CA LEU A 37 -7.45 9.08 7.19
C LEU A 37 -8.47 8.05 6.67
N VAL A 38 -8.85 7.07 7.50
CA VAL A 38 -9.86 6.06 7.13
C VAL A 38 -11.20 6.71 6.85
N ARG A 39 -11.62 7.70 7.64
CA ARG A 39 -12.86 8.44 7.39
C ARG A 39 -12.84 9.13 6.03
N VAL A 40 -11.75 9.81 5.66
CA VAL A 40 -11.62 10.46 4.35
C VAL A 40 -11.67 9.44 3.21
N MET A 41 -11.03 8.27 3.38
CA MET A 41 -11.08 7.21 2.39
C MET A 41 -12.48 6.59 2.26
N GLU A 42 -13.21 6.48 3.36
CA GLU A 42 -14.59 5.97 3.42
C GLU A 42 -15.56 6.96 2.76
N GLU A 43 -15.43 8.26 3.05
CA GLU A 43 -16.16 9.34 2.37
C GLU A 43 -15.87 9.37 0.86
N SER A 44 -14.69 8.92 0.44
CA SER A 44 -14.31 8.76 -0.97
C SER A 44 -14.77 7.43 -1.58
N GLY A 45 -15.44 6.57 -0.81
CA GLY A 45 -15.92 5.26 -1.27
C GLY A 45 -14.83 4.21 -1.51
N LEU A 46 -13.60 4.43 -1.01
CA LEU A 46 -12.45 3.56 -1.27
C LEU A 46 -12.27 2.48 -0.21
N VAL A 47 -12.79 2.72 0.99
CA VAL A 47 -12.82 1.74 2.08
C VAL A 47 -14.19 1.72 2.73
N GLU A 48 -14.44 0.68 3.51
CA GLU A 48 -15.62 0.58 4.37
C GLU A 48 -15.23 -0.07 5.71
N ARG A 49 -15.93 0.31 6.78
CA ARG A 49 -15.78 -0.34 8.09
C ARG A 49 -16.84 -1.41 8.27
N ARG A 50 -16.41 -2.62 8.61
CA ARG A 50 -17.31 -3.76 8.91
C ARG A 50 -16.94 -4.35 10.27
N GLY A 51 -17.96 -4.76 11.02
CA GLY A 51 -17.75 -5.56 12.23
C GLY A 51 -17.14 -6.91 11.86
N ASP A 52 -16.28 -7.44 12.72
CA ASP A 52 -15.74 -8.78 12.56
C ASP A 52 -16.82 -9.82 12.90
N ALA A 53 -16.95 -10.87 12.07
CA ALA A 53 -17.96 -11.90 12.23
C ALA A 53 -17.71 -12.79 13.47
N SER A 54 -16.45 -12.88 13.92
CA SER A 54 -16.03 -13.66 15.09
C SER A 54 -16.05 -12.85 16.38
N ASP A 55 -15.82 -11.53 16.33
CA ASP A 55 -15.99 -10.62 17.48
C ASP A 55 -16.62 -9.27 17.05
N LYS A 56 -17.90 -9.08 17.37
CA LYS A 56 -18.65 -7.85 17.05
C LYS A 56 -18.08 -6.57 17.68
N ARG A 57 -17.16 -6.69 18.65
CA ARG A 57 -16.44 -5.54 19.24
C ARG A 57 -15.27 -5.08 18.39
N VAL A 58 -14.87 -5.87 17.40
CA VAL A 58 -13.78 -5.55 16.47
C VAL A 58 -14.37 -4.95 15.20
N THR A 59 -13.82 -3.81 14.79
CA THR A 59 -14.13 -3.19 13.50
C THR A 59 -12.90 -3.29 12.61
N LEU A 60 -13.08 -3.86 11.43
CA LEU A 60 -12.07 -3.97 10.38
C LEU A 60 -12.35 -2.97 9.28
N VAL A 61 -11.27 -2.44 8.70
CA VAL A 61 -11.31 -1.62 7.50
C VAL A 61 -11.09 -2.53 6.30
N TRP A 62 -12.01 -2.49 5.35
CA TRP A 62 -11.97 -3.25 4.10
C TRP A 62 -11.78 -2.30 2.92
N LEU A 63 -11.05 -2.74 1.90
CA LEU A 63 -11.14 -2.08 0.59
C LEU A 63 -12.50 -2.38 -0.03
N THR A 64 -13.08 -1.37 -0.66
CA THR A 64 -14.18 -1.57 -1.60
C THR A 64 -13.63 -2.02 -2.95
N GLU A 65 -14.51 -2.37 -3.89
CA GLU A 65 -14.13 -2.60 -5.29
C GLU A 65 -13.51 -1.34 -5.93
N ALA A 66 -14.08 -0.16 -5.63
CA ALA A 66 -13.54 1.12 -6.06
C ALA A 66 -12.15 1.39 -5.45
N GLY A 67 -11.94 1.05 -4.17
CA GLY A 67 -10.64 1.13 -3.51
C GLY A 67 -9.59 0.23 -4.15
N THR A 68 -9.96 -1.01 -4.44
CA THR A 68 -9.10 -1.97 -5.16
C THR A 68 -8.71 -1.43 -6.53
N SER A 69 -9.69 -0.96 -7.30
CA SER A 69 -9.49 -0.36 -8.62
C SER A 69 -8.58 0.87 -8.56
N TYR A 70 -8.77 1.72 -7.54
CA TYR A 70 -7.95 2.91 -7.33
C TYR A 70 -6.48 2.57 -7.08
N VAL A 71 -6.19 1.58 -6.24
CA VAL A 71 -4.82 1.14 -5.96
C VAL A 71 -4.15 0.61 -7.22
N GLN A 72 -4.86 -0.20 -8.00
CA GLN A 72 -4.34 -0.75 -9.26
C GLN A 72 -4.08 0.33 -10.31
N ALA A 73 -5.02 1.25 -10.50
CA ALA A 73 -4.86 2.38 -11.41
C ALA A 73 -3.68 3.27 -11.01
N ARG A 74 -3.51 3.52 -9.70
CA ARG A 74 -2.36 4.28 -9.18
C ARG A 74 -1.03 3.58 -9.45
N ARG A 75 -0.97 2.25 -9.27
CA ARG A 75 0.21 1.45 -9.59
C ARG A 75 0.53 1.54 -11.08
N GLN A 76 -0.46 1.36 -11.94
CA GLN A 76 -0.29 1.43 -13.39
C GLN A 76 0.19 2.82 -13.84
N ALA A 77 -0.42 3.89 -13.31
CA ALA A 77 0.01 5.25 -13.63
C ALA A 77 1.47 5.52 -13.25
N GLY A 78 1.96 4.91 -12.16
CA GLY A 78 3.36 4.96 -11.77
C GLY A 78 4.28 4.24 -12.76
N VAL A 79 3.89 3.03 -13.19
CA VAL A 79 4.61 2.27 -14.23
C VAL A 79 4.67 3.06 -15.53
N ASP A 80 3.55 3.60 -15.99
CA ASP A 80 3.47 4.37 -17.23
C ASP A 80 4.31 5.65 -17.16
N ALA A 81 4.35 6.31 -16.00
CA ALA A 81 5.20 7.48 -15.79
C ALA A 81 6.69 7.11 -15.86
N PHE A 82 7.08 5.98 -15.27
CA PHE A 82 8.47 5.53 -15.28
C PHE A 82 8.90 5.08 -16.68
N ALA A 83 8.05 4.36 -17.41
CA ALA A 83 8.30 3.95 -18.79
C ALA A 83 8.59 5.16 -19.69
N ARG A 84 7.78 6.23 -19.58
CA ARG A 84 8.02 7.48 -20.33
C ARG A 84 9.35 8.16 -19.99
N LEU A 85 9.86 8.00 -18.77
CA LEU A 85 11.17 8.54 -18.39
C LEU A 85 12.30 7.69 -18.96
N ILE A 86 12.13 6.36 -18.99
CA ILE A 86 13.09 5.43 -19.59
C ILE A 86 13.23 5.69 -21.10
N ASP A 87 12.14 6.01 -21.80
CA ASP A 87 12.16 6.36 -23.24
C ASP A 87 13.05 7.59 -23.55
N GLY A 88 13.39 8.39 -22.54
CA GLY A 88 14.28 9.54 -22.68
C GLY A 88 15.75 9.28 -22.37
N LEU A 89 16.12 8.06 -21.98
CA LEU A 89 17.49 7.69 -21.61
C LEU A 89 18.34 7.36 -22.84
N THR A 90 19.64 7.55 -22.69
CA THR A 90 20.65 7.08 -23.65
C THR A 90 20.92 5.58 -23.51
N ASP A 91 21.52 4.96 -24.52
CA ASP A 91 21.87 3.53 -24.51
C ASP A 91 22.78 3.17 -23.32
N ASP A 92 23.77 4.02 -22.99
CA ASP A 92 24.68 3.81 -21.85
C ASP A 92 23.93 3.88 -20.50
N GLU A 93 22.93 4.76 -20.37
CA GLU A 93 22.11 4.86 -19.17
C GLU A 93 21.15 3.67 -19.04
N ILE A 94 20.62 3.17 -20.16
CA ILE A 94 19.81 1.95 -20.21
C ILE A 94 20.67 0.74 -19.77
N GLU A 95 21.88 0.59 -20.31
CA GLU A 95 22.79 -0.50 -19.92
C GLU A 95 23.12 -0.44 -18.42
N ALA A 96 23.38 0.76 -17.89
CA ALA A 96 23.61 0.94 -16.46
C ALA A 96 22.39 0.56 -15.61
N LEU A 97 21.17 0.91 -16.05
CA LEU A 97 19.94 0.56 -15.36
C LEU A 97 19.69 -0.95 -15.39
N GLU A 98 19.87 -1.59 -16.55
CA GLU A 98 19.75 -3.04 -16.73
C GLU A 98 20.73 -3.79 -15.82
N ALA A 99 21.98 -3.34 -15.74
CA ALA A 99 22.99 -3.92 -14.86
C ALA A 99 22.61 -3.80 -13.36
N ALA A 100 21.82 -2.79 -12.98
CA ALA A 100 21.33 -2.59 -11.61
C ALA A 100 20.07 -3.41 -11.27
N LEU A 101 19.29 -3.86 -12.27
CA LEU A 101 18.02 -4.58 -12.05
C LEU A 101 18.14 -5.79 -11.09
N PRO A 102 19.18 -6.65 -11.17
CA PRO A 102 19.30 -7.78 -10.25
C PRO A 102 19.43 -7.36 -8.78
N ALA A 103 20.18 -6.28 -8.51
CA ALA A 103 20.33 -5.75 -7.15
C ALA A 103 19.02 -5.13 -6.64
N LEU A 104 18.30 -4.41 -7.51
CA LEU A 104 16.98 -3.86 -7.18
C LEU A 104 15.95 -4.97 -6.91
N ALA A 105 15.97 -6.05 -7.68
CA ALA A 105 15.12 -7.21 -7.44
C ALA A 105 15.42 -7.86 -6.08
N HIS A 106 16.70 -8.03 -5.75
CA HIS A 106 17.10 -8.57 -4.45
C HIS A 106 16.68 -7.65 -3.28
N LEU A 107 16.79 -6.32 -3.44
CA LEU A 107 16.29 -5.38 -2.43
C LEU A 107 14.79 -5.56 -2.16
N ALA A 108 13.97 -5.78 -3.19
CA ALA A 108 12.55 -6.03 -3.03
C ALA A 108 12.27 -7.35 -2.28
N GLU A 109 13.03 -8.41 -2.55
CA GLU A 109 12.94 -9.69 -1.82
C GLU A 109 13.29 -9.54 -0.34
N LEU A 110 14.34 -8.76 -0.02
CA LEU A 110 14.73 -8.48 1.36
C LEU A 110 13.63 -7.72 2.10
N GLU A 111 13.00 -6.75 1.44
CA GLU A 111 11.92 -5.95 2.01
C GLU A 111 10.68 -6.80 2.34
N ASP A 112 10.34 -7.77 1.48
CA ASP A 112 9.25 -8.72 1.74
C ASP A 112 9.58 -9.68 2.89
N GLN A 113 10.82 -10.16 2.97
CA GLN A 113 11.28 -11.02 4.06
C GLN A 113 11.27 -10.31 5.43
N ASP A 114 11.66 -9.05 5.48
CA ASP A 114 11.62 -8.27 6.73
C ASP A 114 10.16 -8.00 7.16
N ARG A 115 9.26 -7.73 6.21
CA ARG A 115 7.83 -7.61 6.50
C ARG A 115 7.18 -8.91 6.98
N ASP A 116 7.58 -10.06 6.43
CA ASP A 116 7.09 -11.37 6.87
C ASP A 116 7.58 -11.72 8.30
N ARG A 117 8.81 -11.32 8.65
CA ARG A 117 9.36 -11.48 10.00
C ARG A 117 8.63 -10.63 11.04
N GLU A 118 8.10 -9.48 10.66
CA GLU A 118 7.30 -8.58 11.51
C GLU A 118 5.81 -8.97 11.60
N GLY A 119 5.43 -10.15 11.10
CA GLY A 119 4.07 -10.71 11.19
C GLY A 119 3.46 -10.67 12.60
N PRO A 120 2.12 -10.57 12.72
CA PRO A 120 1.43 -9.96 13.86
C PRO A 120 1.76 -10.62 15.20
N GLN A 121 2.25 -9.82 16.15
CA GLN A 121 2.18 -10.13 17.58
C GLN A 121 0.70 -10.32 17.93
N ARG A 122 0.36 -11.55 18.33
CA ARG A 122 -0.99 -12.01 18.67
C ARG A 122 -1.63 -11.20 19.80
#